data_AF-A0A7C2C6G5-F1
#
_entry.id   AF-A0A7C2C6G5-F1
#
_cell.length_a   1.000
_cell.length_b   1.000
_cell.length_c   1.000
_cell.angle_alpha   90.00
_cell.angle_beta   90.00
_cell.angle_gamma   90.00
#
_symmetry.space_group_name_H-M   'P 1'
#
loop_
_entity.id
_entity.type
_entity.pdbx_description
1 polymer ?
#
loop_
_entity_poly.entity_id
_entity_poly.type
_entity_poly.pdbx_seq_one_letter_code
_entity_poly.pdbx_strand_id
1 'polypeptide(L)'
;MKRLFFLASLALALAACSGHTVHRVEVDLLSFVPQGSRSGTLSLTQAEVRLPDDPAGQEIRVPGAEALEDGRIALQVGLQNTGTLPADLTLEVRAGPRSDPDLYDGTGGDFAVKTASLTLNPGQAGTLDGSLAIGPGDPLYNLIKTGAFRLGVRIQVNSGAQVGYTLNQAEVVLRLRLFNLIPNP
;
A
#
# COMPACT_ATOMS: atom_id res chain seq x y z
N MET A 1 27.08 37.63 28.36
CA MET A 1 25.99 36.82 28.94
C MET A 1 24.90 36.42 27.94
N LYS A 2 24.29 37.35 27.16
CA LYS A 2 23.25 37.00 26.15
C LYS A 2 23.68 35.93 25.11
N ARG A 3 24.93 35.96 24.63
CA ARG A 3 25.45 34.98 23.65
C ARG A 3 25.57 33.55 24.20
N LEU A 4 25.92 33.39 25.48
CA LEU A 4 26.02 32.07 26.13
C LEU A 4 24.64 31.45 26.35
N PHE A 5 23.64 32.26 26.71
CA PHE A 5 22.25 31.81 26.78
C PHE A 5 21.72 31.41 25.41
N PHE A 6 22.05 32.15 24.35
CA PHE A 6 21.62 31.83 22.98
C PHE A 6 22.25 30.53 22.46
N LEU A 7 23.54 30.30 22.75
CA LEU A 7 24.24 29.07 22.40
C LEU A 7 23.75 27.86 23.20
N ALA A 8 23.45 28.05 24.49
CA ALA A 8 22.89 27.00 25.34
C ALA A 8 21.45 26.64 24.94
N SER A 9 20.61 27.63 24.61
CA SER A 9 19.26 27.38 24.10
C SER A 9 19.27 26.72 22.73
N LEU A 10 20.22 27.08 21.86
CA LEU A 10 20.40 26.44 20.55
C LEU A 10 20.87 24.99 20.72
N ALA A 11 21.82 24.73 21.62
CA ALA A 11 22.26 23.38 21.94
C ALA A 11 21.15 22.51 22.54
N LEU A 12 20.31 23.06 23.43
CA LEU A 12 19.13 22.36 23.95
C LEU A 12 18.07 22.10 22.85
N ALA A 13 17.87 23.06 21.95
CA ALA A 13 16.93 22.90 20.83
C ALA A 13 17.41 21.84 19.83
N LEU A 14 18.72 21.74 19.57
CA LEU A 14 19.29 20.66 18.75
C LEU A 14 19.28 19.31 19.47
N ALA A 15 19.44 19.27 20.80
CA ALA A 15 19.39 18.04 21.59
C ALA A 15 17.96 17.46 21.72
N ALA A 16 16.92 18.26 21.50
CA ALA A 16 15.53 17.80 21.50
C ALA A 16 15.16 16.98 20.25
N CYS A 17 15.93 17.09 19.16
CA CYS A 17 15.85 16.19 18.00
C CYS A 17 16.73 14.96 18.26
N SER A 18 16.27 14.06 19.12
CA SER A 18 17.01 12.85 19.45
C SER A 18 17.21 11.98 18.19
N GLY A 19 18.40 11.40 18.02
CA GLY A 19 18.67 10.43 16.94
C GLY A 19 17.91 9.09 17.08
N HIS A 20 16.99 9.00 18.05
CA HIS A 20 16.08 7.87 18.27
C HIS A 20 14.64 8.20 17.87
N THR A 21 14.36 9.41 17.39
CA THR A 21 13.01 9.80 17.01
C THR A 21 12.61 9.10 15.70
N VAL A 22 11.62 8.21 15.79
CA VAL A 22 10.99 7.55 14.65
C VAL A 22 9.70 8.30 14.29
N HIS A 23 9.60 8.70 13.03
CA HIS A 23 8.44 9.35 12.44
C HIS A 23 7.57 8.28 11.78
N ARG A 24 6.25 8.38 11.94
CA ARG A 24 5.30 7.47 11.31
C ARG A 24 4.50 8.24 10.26
N VAL A 25 4.50 7.72 9.03
CA VAL A 25 3.65 8.21 7.95
C VAL A 25 2.56 7.16 7.74
N GLU A 26 1.31 7.59 7.85
CA GLU A 26 0.12 6.74 7.70
C GLU A 26 -0.69 7.27 6.53
N VAL A 27 -1.03 6.38 5.60
CA VAL A 27 -1.80 6.71 4.40
C VAL A 27 -3.01 5.79 4.36
N ASP A 28 -4.20 6.36 4.54
CA ASP A 28 -5.48 5.66 4.33
C ASP A 28 -5.76 5.59 2.83
N LEU A 29 -5.53 4.42 2.22
CA LEU A 29 -5.73 4.22 0.79
C LEU A 29 -7.21 4.18 0.41
N LEU A 30 -8.10 3.80 1.34
CA LEU A 30 -9.54 3.80 1.06
C LEU A 30 -10.05 5.21 0.77
N SER A 31 -9.45 6.24 1.36
CA SER A 31 -9.82 7.64 1.12
C SER A 31 -9.70 8.06 -0.36
N PHE A 32 -8.84 7.39 -1.13
CA PHE A 32 -8.65 7.63 -2.56
C PHE A 32 -9.55 6.78 -3.46
N VAL A 33 -10.23 5.77 -2.90
CA VAL A 33 -11.21 4.95 -3.64
C VAL A 33 -12.61 5.57 -3.48
N PRO A 34 -13.30 5.95 -4.57
CA PRO A 34 -14.67 6.44 -4.51
C PRO A 34 -15.58 5.48 -3.75
N GLN A 35 -16.50 5.99 -2.91
CA GLN A 35 -17.35 5.13 -2.08
C GLN A 35 -18.12 4.07 -2.90
N GLY A 36 -18.61 4.44 -4.09
CA GLY A 36 -19.32 3.52 -4.99
C GLY A 36 -18.45 2.42 -5.61
N SER A 37 -17.12 2.53 -5.50
CA SER A 37 -16.15 1.56 -6.02
C SER A 37 -15.51 0.70 -4.92
N ARG A 38 -15.86 0.93 -3.64
CA ARG A 38 -15.34 0.13 -2.51
C ARG A 38 -16.04 -1.21 -2.38
N SER A 39 -17.20 -1.37 -3.02
CA SER A 39 -17.99 -2.59 -3.02
C SER A 39 -18.59 -2.78 -4.40
N GLY A 40 -18.78 -4.03 -4.82
CA GLY A 40 -19.38 -4.31 -6.11
C GLY A 40 -19.51 -5.78 -6.39
N THR A 41 -19.67 -6.13 -7.65
CA THR A 41 -19.79 -7.50 -8.13
C THR A 41 -18.79 -7.75 -9.24
N LEU A 42 -18.15 -8.91 -9.21
CA LEU A 42 -17.31 -9.45 -10.27
C LEU A 42 -17.99 -10.68 -10.88
N SER A 43 -17.80 -10.87 -12.18
CA SER A 43 -18.31 -12.00 -12.95
C SER A 43 -17.40 -12.21 -14.15
N LEU A 44 -17.59 -13.27 -14.95
CA LEU A 44 -16.77 -13.43 -16.16
C LEU A 44 -16.97 -12.32 -17.22
N THR A 45 -18.05 -11.53 -17.14
CA THR A 45 -18.24 -10.35 -17.99
C THR A 45 -17.49 -9.12 -17.48
N GLN A 46 -17.29 -9.03 -16.17
CA GLN A 46 -16.42 -8.04 -15.52
C GLN A 46 -15.46 -8.79 -14.60
N ALA A 47 -14.46 -9.41 -15.24
CA ALA A 47 -13.59 -10.37 -14.58
C ALA A 47 -12.63 -9.71 -13.58
N GLU A 48 -12.45 -8.39 -13.66
CA GLU A 48 -11.55 -7.67 -12.77
C GLU A 48 -12.08 -6.31 -12.34
N VAL A 49 -11.55 -5.84 -11.22
CA VAL A 49 -11.64 -4.45 -10.77
C VAL A 49 -10.27 -3.97 -10.31
N ARG A 50 -9.96 -2.70 -10.61
CA ARG A 50 -8.73 -2.01 -10.27
C ARG A 50 -9.05 -0.88 -9.31
N LEU A 51 -8.27 -0.75 -8.23
CA LEU A 51 -8.60 0.15 -7.12
C LEU A 51 -7.33 0.88 -6.65
N PRO A 52 -7.23 2.22 -6.86
CA PRO A 52 -8.12 3.06 -7.69
C PRO A 52 -7.95 2.77 -9.21
N ASP A 53 -8.99 3.06 -9.99
CA ASP A 53 -9.05 2.75 -11.44
C ASP A 53 -8.57 3.92 -12.33
N ASP A 54 -8.92 5.16 -11.99
CA ASP A 54 -8.46 6.36 -12.71
C ASP A 54 -8.05 7.47 -11.72
N PRO A 55 -6.75 7.82 -11.63
CA PRO A 55 -5.64 7.12 -12.28
C PRO A 55 -5.48 5.68 -11.76
N ALA A 56 -4.93 4.80 -12.60
CA ALA A 56 -4.73 3.37 -12.35
C ALA A 56 -3.59 3.12 -11.35
N GLY A 57 -3.85 3.46 -10.09
CA GLY A 57 -2.92 3.46 -8.97
C GLY A 57 -2.82 4.83 -8.29
N GLN A 58 -2.74 4.81 -6.97
CA GLN A 58 -2.65 6.01 -6.13
C GLN A 58 -1.19 6.45 -5.96
N GLU A 59 -0.87 7.69 -6.31
CA GLU A 59 0.43 8.32 -5.99
C GLU A 59 0.54 8.56 -4.48
N ILE A 60 1.65 8.12 -3.90
CA ILE A 60 2.00 8.34 -2.50
C ILE A 60 3.34 9.05 -2.45
N ARG A 61 3.38 10.19 -1.77
CA ARG A 61 4.60 10.96 -1.51
C ARG A 61 5.08 10.70 -0.11
N VAL A 62 6.37 10.44 0.02
CA VAL A 62 7.01 10.09 1.30
C VAL A 62 8.15 11.08 1.55
N PRO A 63 7.87 12.20 2.26
CA PRO A 63 8.92 13.11 2.69
C PRO A 63 9.93 12.37 3.58
N GLY A 64 11.23 12.50 3.27
CA GLY A 64 12.31 11.86 4.03
C GLY A 64 12.46 10.35 3.78
N ALA A 65 11.99 9.84 2.63
CA ALA A 65 12.02 8.42 2.30
C ALA A 65 13.42 7.79 2.33
N GLU A 66 14.48 8.58 2.15
CA GLU A 66 15.86 8.12 2.31
C GLU A 66 16.14 7.50 3.69
N ALA A 67 15.38 7.94 4.69
CA ALA A 67 15.44 7.54 6.09
C ALA A 67 14.40 6.47 6.47
N LEU A 68 13.75 5.83 5.50
CA LEU A 68 12.86 4.70 5.73
C LEU A 68 13.60 3.60 6.52
N GLU A 69 12.99 3.12 7.59
CA GLU A 69 13.46 1.95 8.35
C GLU A 69 12.75 0.69 7.87
N ASP A 70 11.43 0.75 7.84
CA ASP A 70 10.52 -0.30 7.40
C ASP A 70 9.11 0.26 7.23
N GLY A 71 8.18 -0.62 6.87
CA GLY A 71 6.78 -0.30 6.82
C GLY A 71 5.90 -1.53 6.74
N ARG A 72 4.62 -1.30 6.49
CA ARG A 72 3.64 -2.33 6.19
C ARG A 72 2.55 -1.78 5.30
N ILE A 73 1.98 -2.67 4.50
CA ILE A 73 0.67 -2.49 3.85
C ILE A 73 -0.31 -3.40 4.58
N ALA A 74 -1.47 -2.86 4.96
CA ALA A 74 -2.60 -3.63 5.45
C ALA A 74 -3.72 -3.53 4.42
N LEU A 75 -4.09 -4.66 3.80
CA LEU A 75 -5.11 -4.71 2.75
C LEU A 75 -5.97 -5.96 2.94
N GLN A 76 -7.28 -5.75 3.07
CA GLN A 76 -8.24 -6.84 3.19
C GLN A 76 -9.45 -6.62 2.29
N VAL A 77 -9.81 -7.66 1.55
CA VAL A 77 -10.98 -7.67 0.67
C VAL A 77 -11.91 -8.79 1.09
N GLY A 78 -13.10 -8.43 1.55
CA GLY A 78 -14.18 -9.35 1.81
C GLY A 78 -14.83 -9.80 0.51
N LEU A 79 -15.12 -11.09 0.42
CA LEU A 79 -15.67 -11.73 -0.78
C LEU A 79 -16.86 -12.61 -0.40
N GLN A 80 -17.87 -12.65 -1.26
CA GLN A 80 -19.00 -13.54 -1.13
C GLN A 80 -19.40 -14.11 -2.48
N ASN A 81 -19.35 -15.43 -2.63
CA ASN A 81 -19.83 -16.10 -3.84
C ASN A 81 -21.36 -16.13 -3.82
N THR A 82 -21.98 -15.24 -4.59
CA THR A 82 -23.44 -15.15 -4.77
C THR A 82 -23.93 -15.96 -5.96
N GLY A 83 -23.03 -16.60 -6.70
CA GLY A 83 -23.34 -17.45 -7.85
C GLY A 83 -23.66 -18.90 -7.46
N THR A 84 -23.89 -19.72 -8.49
CA THR A 84 -24.24 -21.15 -8.36
C THR A 84 -23.05 -22.09 -8.62
N LEU A 85 -21.90 -21.56 -9.02
CA LEU A 85 -20.68 -22.32 -9.29
C LEU A 85 -19.57 -21.91 -8.31
N PRO A 86 -18.63 -22.81 -7.96
CA PRO A 86 -17.40 -22.43 -7.30
C PRO A 86 -16.67 -21.31 -8.06
N ALA A 87 -16.07 -20.40 -7.33
CA ALA A 87 -15.37 -19.25 -7.90
C ALA A 87 -13.93 -19.19 -7.41
N ASP A 88 -12.99 -19.06 -8.35
CA ASP A 88 -11.57 -18.84 -8.07
C ASP A 88 -11.24 -17.36 -8.20
N LEU A 89 -10.67 -16.79 -7.14
CA LEU A 89 -10.36 -15.37 -7.05
C LEU A 89 -8.87 -15.15 -6.82
N THR A 90 -8.36 -14.06 -7.39
CA THR A 90 -7.00 -13.59 -7.18
C THR A 90 -7.02 -12.12 -6.78
N LEU A 91 -6.20 -11.76 -5.81
CA LEU A 91 -5.88 -10.38 -5.44
C LEU A 91 -4.40 -10.15 -5.72
N GLU A 92 -4.11 -9.05 -6.41
CA GLU A 92 -2.77 -8.54 -6.59
C GLU A 92 -2.63 -7.14 -6.01
N VAL A 93 -1.62 -6.95 -5.17
CA VAL A 93 -1.13 -5.63 -4.77
C VAL A 93 0.00 -5.26 -5.72
N ARG A 94 -0.15 -4.16 -6.44
CA ARG A 94 0.82 -3.69 -7.42
C ARG A 94 1.43 -2.37 -6.99
N ALA A 95 2.70 -2.20 -7.35
CA ALA A 95 3.43 -0.97 -7.11
C ALA A 95 4.22 -0.59 -8.35
N GLY A 96 4.46 0.70 -8.53
CA GLY A 96 5.26 1.21 -9.63
C GLY A 96 5.82 2.60 -9.33
N PRO A 97 6.77 3.08 -10.15
CA PRO A 97 7.33 4.41 -9.99
C PRO A 97 6.25 5.48 -10.21
N ARG A 98 6.45 6.66 -9.62
CA ARG A 98 5.52 7.79 -9.78
C ARG A 98 5.22 8.13 -11.25
N SER A 99 6.23 7.97 -12.11
CA SER A 99 6.16 8.26 -13.55
C SER A 99 5.27 7.30 -14.34
N ASP A 100 4.93 6.16 -13.76
CA ASP A 100 4.10 5.15 -14.40
C ASP A 100 2.61 5.46 -14.15
N PRO A 101 1.84 5.84 -15.17
CA PRO A 101 0.45 6.23 -14.99
C PRO A 101 -0.51 5.03 -14.83
N ASP A 102 -0.11 3.81 -15.21
CA ASP A 102 -0.98 2.63 -15.22
C ASP A 102 -0.24 1.38 -14.68
N LEU A 103 -0.52 1.04 -13.43
CA LEU A 103 0.10 -0.11 -12.75
C LEU A 103 -0.32 -1.47 -13.29
N TYR A 104 -1.17 -1.56 -14.33
CA TYR A 104 -1.73 -2.83 -14.80
C TYR A 104 -1.40 -3.13 -16.27
N ASP A 105 -0.55 -2.32 -16.91
CA ASP A 105 -0.16 -2.51 -18.31
C ASP A 105 1.13 -3.34 -18.49
N GLY A 106 1.89 -3.57 -17.41
CA GLY A 106 3.13 -4.34 -17.43
C GLY A 106 4.32 -3.58 -18.03
N THR A 107 4.24 -2.25 -18.11
CA THR A 107 5.27 -1.35 -18.61
C THR A 107 5.59 -0.28 -17.56
N GLY A 108 6.56 0.62 -17.82
CA GLY A 108 6.84 1.71 -16.86
C GLY A 108 7.53 1.31 -15.55
N GLY A 109 7.70 0.02 -15.28
CA GLY A 109 8.40 -0.51 -14.11
C GLY A 109 7.48 -0.92 -12.96
N ASP A 110 6.18 -1.12 -13.23
CA ASP A 110 5.26 -1.73 -12.30
C ASP A 110 5.59 -3.21 -12.02
N PHE A 111 5.16 -3.69 -10.85
CA PHE A 111 5.27 -5.09 -10.47
C PHE A 111 4.23 -5.48 -9.41
N ALA A 112 3.91 -6.77 -9.34
CA ALA A 112 3.12 -7.33 -8.26
C ALA A 112 4.00 -7.48 -7.01
N VAL A 113 3.63 -6.77 -5.93
CA VAL A 113 4.28 -6.87 -4.62
C VAL A 113 3.76 -8.08 -3.85
N LYS A 114 2.47 -8.38 -4.01
CA LYS A 114 1.81 -9.52 -3.34
C LYS A 114 0.71 -10.06 -4.22
N THR A 115 0.61 -11.39 -4.26
CA THR A 115 -0.53 -12.10 -4.84
C THR A 115 -1.13 -13.02 -3.78
N ALA A 116 -2.45 -13.07 -3.73
CA ALA A 116 -3.21 -13.97 -2.88
C ALA A 116 -4.36 -14.58 -3.69
N SER A 117 -4.72 -15.82 -3.41
CA SER A 117 -5.82 -16.50 -4.10
C SER A 117 -6.71 -17.23 -3.12
N LEU A 118 -8.00 -17.35 -3.49
CA LEU A 118 -9.03 -17.98 -2.69
C LEU A 118 -10.07 -18.63 -3.60
N THR A 119 -10.49 -19.84 -3.25
CA THR A 119 -11.63 -20.50 -3.88
C THR A 119 -12.83 -20.45 -2.94
N LEU A 120 -14.00 -20.06 -3.44
CA LEU A 120 -15.25 -20.01 -2.69
C LEU A 120 -16.30 -20.89 -3.35
N ASN A 121 -16.89 -21.82 -2.59
CA ASN A 121 -18.08 -22.55 -3.05
C ASN A 121 -19.32 -21.63 -3.05
N PRO A 122 -20.40 -22.01 -3.75
CA PRO A 122 -21.66 -21.24 -3.75
C PRO A 122 -22.14 -20.90 -2.34
N GLY A 123 -22.47 -19.63 -2.10
CA GLY A 123 -22.94 -19.11 -0.82
C GLY A 123 -21.84 -18.87 0.23
N GLN A 124 -20.58 -19.26 -0.03
CA GLN A 124 -19.49 -19.02 0.91
C GLN A 124 -19.00 -17.58 0.87
N ALA A 125 -18.56 -17.10 2.04
CA ALA A 125 -17.83 -15.86 2.19
C ALA A 125 -16.39 -16.14 2.64
N GLY A 126 -15.47 -15.24 2.30
CA GLY A 126 -14.08 -15.33 2.71
C GLY A 126 -13.37 -13.98 2.57
N THR A 127 -12.06 -13.97 2.79
CA THR A 127 -11.24 -12.76 2.73
C THR A 127 -9.95 -13.04 1.99
N LEU A 128 -9.61 -12.17 1.05
CA LEU A 128 -8.27 -12.09 0.48
C LEU A 128 -7.45 -11.09 1.29
N ASP A 129 -6.31 -11.56 1.79
CA ASP A 129 -5.35 -10.75 2.54
C ASP A 129 -4.16 -10.38 1.65
N GLY A 130 -4.05 -9.09 1.35
CA GLY A 130 -2.94 -8.50 0.61
C GLY A 130 -1.90 -7.83 1.50
N SER A 131 -1.97 -8.04 2.82
CA SER A 131 -1.07 -7.40 3.77
C SER A 131 0.36 -7.93 3.65
N LEU A 132 1.33 -7.02 3.78
CA LEU A 132 2.75 -7.36 3.75
C LEU A 132 3.58 -6.40 4.61
N ALA A 133 4.63 -6.94 5.23
CA ALA A 133 5.66 -6.13 5.85
C ALA A 133 6.65 -5.68 4.77
N ILE A 134 7.19 -4.47 4.92
CA ILE A 134 8.16 -3.86 4.01
C ILE A 134 9.46 -3.67 4.77
N GLY A 135 10.56 -4.20 4.26
CA GLY A 135 11.86 -4.05 4.87
C GLY A 135 13.01 -3.99 3.86
N PRO A 136 14.25 -3.75 4.35
CA PRO A 136 15.43 -3.75 3.50
C PRO A 136 15.57 -5.04 2.69
N GLY A 137 15.84 -4.91 1.40
CA GLY A 137 15.94 -6.04 0.46
C GLY A 137 14.68 -6.23 -0.40
N ASP A 138 13.53 -5.69 0.00
CA ASP A 138 12.30 -5.78 -0.79
C ASP A 138 12.33 -4.78 -1.98
N PRO A 139 11.86 -5.17 -3.18
CA PRO A 139 11.73 -4.25 -4.31
C PRO A 139 10.86 -3.02 -3.97
N LEU A 140 9.77 -3.22 -3.23
CA LEU A 140 8.90 -2.13 -2.79
C LEU A 140 9.61 -1.17 -1.82
N TYR A 141 10.47 -1.67 -0.92
CA TYR A 141 11.26 -0.83 -0.03
C TYR A 141 12.16 0.12 -0.82
N ASN A 142 12.88 -0.41 -1.81
CA ASN A 142 13.75 0.39 -2.68
C ASN A 142 12.95 1.42 -3.48
N LEU A 143 11.77 1.05 -3.96
CA LEU A 143 10.86 1.95 -4.66
C LEU A 143 10.39 3.10 -3.75
N ILE A 144 9.99 2.81 -2.50
CA ILE A 144 9.57 3.84 -1.55
C ILE A 144 10.69 4.84 -1.28
N LYS A 145 11.94 4.36 -1.14
CA LYS A 145 13.12 5.20 -0.92
C LYS A 145 13.40 6.21 -2.03
N THR A 146 12.76 6.09 -3.20
CA THR A 146 12.81 7.11 -4.26
C THR A 146 12.03 8.39 -3.91
N GLY A 147 11.24 8.37 -2.83
CA GLY A 147 10.49 9.53 -2.31
C GLY A 147 9.05 9.62 -2.80
N ALA A 148 8.71 8.97 -3.91
CA ALA A 148 7.33 8.86 -4.38
C ALA A 148 7.12 7.63 -5.25
N PHE A 149 5.96 7.00 -5.08
CA PHE A 149 5.60 5.76 -5.76
C PHE A 149 4.09 5.68 -5.94
N ARG A 150 3.62 4.67 -6.67
CA ARG A 150 2.20 4.38 -6.82
C ARG A 150 1.86 3.02 -6.24
N LEU A 151 0.67 2.89 -5.69
CA LEU A 151 0.08 1.61 -5.25
C LEU A 151 -1.31 1.43 -5.83
N GLY A 152 -1.62 0.19 -6.19
CA GLY A 152 -2.95 -0.20 -6.65
C GLY A 152 -3.25 -1.63 -6.28
N VAL A 153 -4.53 -1.98 -6.33
CA VAL A 153 -5.01 -3.34 -6.10
C VAL A 153 -5.78 -3.80 -7.33
N ARG A 154 -5.56 -5.05 -7.76
CA ARG A 154 -6.40 -5.73 -8.74
C ARG A 154 -7.07 -6.92 -8.08
N ILE A 155 -8.38 -7.02 -8.19
CA ILE A 155 -9.13 -8.20 -7.80
C ILE A 155 -9.67 -8.83 -9.07
N GLN A 156 -9.44 -10.12 -9.26
CA GLN A 156 -9.84 -10.87 -10.45
C GLN A 156 -10.62 -12.12 -10.08
N VAL A 157 -11.62 -12.43 -10.88
CA VAL A 157 -12.34 -13.70 -10.90
C VAL A 157 -11.81 -14.50 -12.08
N ASN A 158 -11.19 -15.64 -11.79
CA ASN A 158 -10.64 -16.54 -12.81
C ASN A 158 -11.70 -17.56 -13.29
N SER A 159 -12.67 -17.89 -12.42
CA SER A 159 -13.73 -18.86 -12.69
C SER A 159 -14.97 -18.57 -11.84
N GLY A 160 -16.10 -19.16 -12.21
CA GLY A 160 -17.37 -19.02 -11.47
C GLY A 160 -18.36 -18.08 -12.16
N ALA A 161 -19.47 -17.81 -11.48
CA ALA A 161 -20.57 -17.03 -12.05
C ALA A 161 -20.58 -15.58 -11.57
N GLN A 162 -20.58 -15.38 -10.24
CA GLN A 162 -20.75 -14.05 -9.65
C GLN A 162 -20.19 -14.02 -8.22
N VAL A 163 -19.39 -13.01 -7.92
CA VAL A 163 -18.80 -12.79 -6.58
C VAL A 163 -18.98 -11.32 -6.19
N GLY A 164 -19.59 -11.07 -5.03
CA GLY A 164 -19.58 -9.76 -4.41
C GLY A 164 -18.23 -9.49 -3.75
N TYR A 165 -17.72 -8.26 -3.85
CA TYR A 165 -16.50 -7.83 -3.15
C TYR A 165 -16.77 -6.60 -2.28
N THR A 166 -15.97 -6.44 -1.23
CA THR A 166 -15.92 -5.24 -0.39
C THR A 166 -14.50 -4.99 0.09
N LEU A 167 -13.98 -3.79 -0.12
CA LEU A 167 -12.72 -3.33 0.47
C LEU A 167 -12.94 -3.05 1.96
N ASN A 168 -12.41 -3.91 2.81
CA ASN A 168 -12.55 -3.79 4.27
C ASN A 168 -11.48 -2.89 4.87
N GLN A 169 -10.25 -2.96 4.35
CA GLN A 169 -9.10 -2.21 4.83
C GLN A 169 -8.12 -1.95 3.69
N ALA A 170 -7.54 -0.76 3.62
CA ALA A 170 -6.40 -0.45 2.76
C ALA A 170 -5.58 0.69 3.38
N GLU A 171 -4.42 0.39 3.94
CA GLU A 171 -3.56 1.34 4.66
C GLU A 171 -2.08 1.08 4.36
N VAL A 172 -1.29 2.14 4.27
CA VAL A 172 0.18 2.07 4.29
C VAL A 172 0.70 2.75 5.54
N VAL A 173 1.60 2.08 6.24
CA VAL A 173 2.31 2.65 7.39
C VAL A 173 3.81 2.54 7.16
N LEU A 174 4.49 3.68 7.18
CA LEU A 174 5.94 3.77 7.00
C LEU A 174 6.57 4.35 8.26
N ARG A 175 7.73 3.82 8.65
CA ARG A 175 8.54 4.33 9.76
C ARG A 175 9.83 4.91 9.24
N LEU A 176 10.13 6.15 9.64
CA LEU A 176 11.29 6.90 9.15
C LEU A 176 12.12 7.43 10.31
N ARG A 177 13.44 7.26 10.24
CA ARG A 177 14.40 7.84 11.19
C ARG A 177 15.19 8.97 10.55
N LEU A 178 14.55 10.14 10.43
CA LEU A 178 15.10 11.32 9.76
C LEU A 178 16.45 11.79 10.33
N PHE A 179 16.68 11.54 11.62
CA PHE A 179 17.92 11.89 12.29
C PHE A 179 18.62 10.60 12.72
N ASN A 180 19.60 10.14 11.95
CA ASN A 180 20.47 9.05 12.34
C ASN A 180 21.88 9.59 12.57
N LEU A 181 22.25 9.80 13.84
CA LEU A 181 23.55 10.38 14.22
C LEU A 181 24.72 9.39 14.05
N ILE A 182 24.42 8.11 13.79
CA ILE A 182 25.39 7.05 13.53
C ILE A 182 24.92 6.29 12.27
N PRO A 183 25.66 6.36 11.14
CA PRO A 183 25.39 5.51 9.99
C PRO A 183 25.53 4.03 10.38
N ASN A 184 24.57 3.19 10.04
CA ASN A 184 24.75 1.75 10.16
C ASN A 184 25.76 1.29 9.08
N PRO A 185 26.75 0.44 9.42
CA PRO A 185 27.74 -0.09 8.48
C PRO A 185 27.13 -1.00 7.42
#